data_AF-A0A948D225-F1
#
_entry.id   AF-A0A948D225-F1
#
_cell.length_a   1.000
_cell.length_b   1.000
_cell.length_c   1.000
_cell.angle_alpha   90.00
_cell.angle_beta   90.00
_cell.angle_gamma   90.00
#
_symmetry.space_group_name_H-M   'P 1'
#
loop_
_entity.id
_entity.type
_entity.pdbx_description
1 polymer ?
#
loop_
_entity_poly.entity_id
_entity_poly.type
_entity_poly.pdbx_seq_one_letter_code
_entity_poly.pdbx_strand_id
1 'polypeptide(L)'
;MSWINGYSRSILNFYKGQVIGAMQPLDFYHFFPLWYDLWVSRIAQAIQILKLEDMPYQEIKGILPGSSNFRTIIKKLIVAYRGHPARPADYKTVSNFLARMLQECCPNDPFAFKSNPVHSPAEVNELIKSVDWSVADKQSARLIGQLITSAGSMVHGLYNDVVTDFAWDAYGPYQADYSNEHHVYLIRHFKNLQPESLWEDKYLPSINELTIHTLYQGIVWEINFWGCHTISHGQSPVTAMKKLAVYANNNLLDLYNPLSLIDELSDRASKLYQRIRQMDLEELKLMVMRQECYQFKELMEKAGLDWQPNDEMIDRIKNKPLLKGIFPLDKFIESRKDFNEIFGIKKFEEEVISR
;
A
#
# COMPACT_ATOMS: atom_id res chain seq x y z
N MET A 1 19.01 -9.70 -14.61
CA MET A 1 18.81 -10.20 -13.24
C MET A 1 17.31 -10.34 -13.00
N SER A 2 16.86 -11.44 -12.38
CA SER A 2 15.45 -11.61 -12.00
C SER A 2 15.04 -10.52 -10.99
N TRP A 3 13.85 -9.94 -11.19
CA TRP A 3 13.29 -8.88 -10.31
C TRP A 3 13.18 -9.33 -8.86
N ILE A 4 13.08 -10.64 -8.60
CA ILE A 4 12.91 -11.21 -7.27
C ILE A 4 14.09 -10.93 -6.33
N ASN A 5 15.29 -10.70 -6.89
CA ASN A 5 16.45 -10.32 -6.11
C ASN A 5 16.34 -8.91 -5.52
N GLY A 6 15.86 -7.96 -6.33
CA GLY A 6 15.60 -6.58 -5.90
C GLY A 6 14.45 -6.53 -4.89
N TYR A 7 13.39 -7.29 -5.14
CA TYR A 7 12.29 -7.50 -4.21
C TYR A 7 12.78 -8.02 -2.85
N SER A 8 13.51 -9.14 -2.82
CA SER A 8 13.92 -9.80 -1.58
C SER A 8 14.83 -8.91 -0.72
N ARG A 9 15.68 -8.11 -1.37
CA ARG A 9 16.54 -7.14 -0.68
C ARG A 9 15.72 -6.03 -0.03
N SER A 10 14.70 -5.53 -0.71
CA SER A 10 13.92 -4.38 -0.26
C SER A 10 12.93 -4.76 0.84
N ILE A 11 12.21 -5.87 0.67
CA ILE A 11 11.24 -6.34 1.67
C ILE A 11 11.91 -6.80 2.97
N LEU A 12 13.16 -7.28 2.94
CA LEU A 12 13.91 -7.59 4.16
C LEU A 12 14.06 -6.35 5.06
N ASN A 13 14.28 -5.16 4.48
CA ASN A 13 14.39 -3.94 5.28
C ASN A 13 13.10 -3.63 6.06
N PHE A 14 11.95 -4.06 5.55
CA PHE A 14 10.69 -3.96 6.28
C PHE A 14 10.61 -4.95 7.44
N TYR A 15 11.01 -6.21 7.25
CA TYR A 15 10.94 -7.21 8.31
C TYR A 15 11.97 -7.01 9.44
N LYS A 16 12.97 -6.15 9.25
CA LYS A 16 13.93 -5.80 10.30
C LYS A 16 13.19 -5.20 11.50
N GLY A 17 13.23 -5.90 12.62
CA GLY A 17 12.57 -5.47 13.86
C GLY A 17 11.06 -5.75 13.92
N GLN A 18 10.52 -6.53 12.99
CA GLN A 18 9.12 -6.95 13.00
C GLN A 18 8.98 -8.46 13.13
N VAL A 19 7.91 -8.90 13.78
CA VAL A 19 7.48 -10.30 13.82
C VAL A 19 6.20 -10.45 12.98
N ILE A 20 6.08 -11.58 12.30
CA ILE A 20 4.97 -11.88 11.38
C ILE A 20 3.61 -11.81 12.11
N GLY A 21 3.55 -12.30 13.36
CA GLY A 21 2.33 -12.33 14.17
C GLY A 21 1.83 -10.96 14.64
N ALA A 22 2.56 -9.87 14.43
CA ALA A 22 2.14 -8.53 14.86
C ALA A 22 1.07 -7.91 13.95
N MET A 23 0.86 -8.44 12.74
CA MET A 23 -0.11 -7.89 11.79
C MET A 23 -1.54 -8.22 12.22
N GLN A 24 -2.44 -7.23 12.14
CA GLN A 24 -3.84 -7.30 12.60
C GLN A 24 -4.82 -7.03 11.44
N PRO A 25 -6.08 -7.51 11.50
CA PRO A 25 -6.74 -8.15 12.65
C PRO A 25 -6.68 -9.68 12.66
N LEU A 26 -5.95 -10.30 11.73
CA LEU A 26 -5.80 -11.75 11.67
C LEU A 26 -4.42 -12.16 11.16
N ASP A 27 -4.07 -13.42 11.36
CA ASP A 27 -2.84 -14.00 10.83
C ASP A 27 -2.94 -14.18 9.31
N PHE A 28 -2.59 -13.12 8.58
CA PHE A 28 -2.66 -13.07 7.12
C PHE A 28 -1.83 -14.16 6.45
N TYR A 29 -0.70 -14.53 7.05
CA TYR A 29 0.25 -15.46 6.47
C TYR A 29 -0.28 -16.89 6.46
N HIS A 30 -1.12 -17.23 7.42
CA HIS A 30 -1.83 -18.51 7.45
C HIS A 30 -3.27 -18.43 6.91
N PHE A 31 -3.77 -17.23 6.60
CA PHE A 31 -5.06 -17.02 5.96
C PHE A 31 -4.98 -17.06 4.43
N PHE A 32 -4.04 -16.34 3.81
CA PHE A 32 -3.96 -16.26 2.34
C PHE A 32 -3.82 -17.62 1.65
N PRO A 33 -3.02 -18.59 2.13
CA PRO A 33 -2.90 -19.86 1.44
C PRO A 33 -4.19 -20.69 1.41
N LEU A 34 -5.24 -20.31 2.16
CA LEU A 34 -6.53 -20.99 2.09
C LEU A 34 -7.26 -20.74 0.76
N TRP A 35 -7.12 -19.55 0.16
CA TRP A 35 -8.02 -19.11 -0.93
C TRP A 35 -7.36 -18.24 -2.01
N TYR A 36 -6.20 -17.64 -1.74
CA TYR A 36 -5.67 -16.58 -2.59
C TYR A 36 -5.28 -17.08 -4.00
N ASP A 37 -5.04 -18.38 -4.18
CA ASP A 37 -4.85 -19.00 -5.50
C ASP A 37 -6.04 -18.77 -6.45
N LEU A 38 -7.27 -18.82 -5.92
CA LEU A 38 -8.48 -18.55 -6.70
C LEU A 38 -8.56 -17.09 -7.12
N TRP A 39 -8.12 -16.18 -6.26
CA TRP A 39 -8.06 -14.76 -6.58
C TRP A 39 -7.00 -14.44 -7.62
N VAL A 40 -5.84 -15.08 -7.52
CA VAL A 40 -4.77 -14.96 -8.51
C VAL A 40 -5.24 -15.40 -9.89
N SER A 41 -5.99 -16.50 -10.00
CA SER A 41 -6.61 -16.91 -11.27
C SER A 41 -7.53 -15.83 -11.85
N ARG A 42 -8.34 -15.16 -11.01
CA ARG A 42 -9.24 -14.11 -11.48
C ARG A 42 -8.46 -12.88 -11.97
N ILE A 43 -7.38 -12.50 -11.28
CA ILE A 43 -6.51 -11.41 -11.73
C ILE A 43 -5.85 -11.78 -13.07
N ALA A 44 -5.33 -13.00 -13.21
CA ALA A 44 -4.76 -13.49 -14.46
C ALA A 44 -5.80 -13.47 -15.60
N GLN A 45 -7.03 -13.90 -15.32
CA GLN A 45 -8.14 -13.83 -16.27
C GLN A 45 -8.44 -12.39 -16.70
N ALA A 46 -8.49 -11.43 -15.76
CA ALA A 46 -8.73 -10.02 -16.07
C ALA A 46 -7.62 -9.44 -16.96
N ILE A 47 -6.35 -9.75 -16.64
CA ILE A 47 -5.18 -9.37 -17.45
C ILE A 47 -5.31 -9.92 -18.88
N GLN A 48 -5.74 -11.17 -19.03
CA GLN A 48 -5.90 -11.81 -20.34
C GLN A 48 -7.07 -11.23 -21.15
N ILE A 49 -8.24 -11.04 -20.54
CA ILE A 49 -9.44 -10.47 -21.20
C ILE A 49 -9.13 -9.09 -21.76
N LEU A 50 -8.43 -8.27 -20.96
CA LEU A 50 -8.07 -6.90 -21.32
C LEU A 50 -6.78 -6.81 -22.14
N LYS A 51 -6.07 -7.92 -22.34
CA LYS A 51 -4.78 -8.00 -23.07
C LYS A 51 -3.73 -7.04 -22.52
N LEU A 52 -3.59 -6.98 -21.20
CA LEU A 52 -2.73 -6.00 -20.52
C LEU A 52 -1.24 -6.36 -20.54
N GLU A 53 -0.89 -7.60 -20.90
CA GLU A 53 0.48 -8.13 -20.79
C GLU A 53 1.52 -7.27 -21.52
N ASP A 54 1.15 -6.68 -22.65
CA ASP A 54 2.02 -5.84 -23.48
C ASP A 54 1.71 -4.34 -23.39
N MET A 55 0.66 -3.94 -22.68
CA MET A 55 0.27 -2.53 -22.55
C MET A 55 1.22 -1.77 -21.62
N PRO A 56 1.65 -0.54 -21.95
CA PRO A 56 2.49 0.25 -21.06
C PRO A 56 1.69 0.80 -19.87
N TYR A 57 2.36 0.97 -18.74
CA TYR A 57 1.75 1.42 -17.47
C TYR A 57 0.96 2.71 -17.65
N GLN A 58 1.45 3.67 -18.44
CA GLN A 58 0.77 4.96 -18.63
C GLN A 58 -0.63 4.83 -19.25
N GLU A 59 -0.88 3.80 -20.06
CA GLU A 59 -2.18 3.56 -20.69
C GLU A 59 -3.18 2.90 -19.73
N ILE A 60 -2.70 2.17 -18.72
CA ILE A 60 -3.53 1.31 -17.87
C ILE A 60 -3.48 1.68 -16.39
N LYS A 61 -2.68 2.68 -15.99
CA LYS A 61 -2.53 3.12 -14.59
C LYS A 61 -3.85 3.51 -13.91
N GLY A 62 -4.86 3.93 -14.68
CA GLY A 62 -6.17 4.32 -14.17
C GLY A 62 -7.03 3.15 -13.66
N ILE A 63 -6.73 1.91 -14.06
CA ILE A 63 -7.48 0.71 -13.64
C ILE A 63 -6.69 -0.18 -12.68
N LEU A 64 -5.47 0.22 -12.30
CA LEU A 64 -4.58 -0.53 -11.44
C LEU A 64 -4.40 0.17 -10.08
N PRO A 65 -4.11 -0.59 -9.02
CA PRO A 65 -3.72 0.02 -7.74
C PRO A 65 -2.36 0.73 -7.82
N GLY A 66 -1.98 1.41 -6.73
CA GLY A 66 -0.72 2.18 -6.67
C GLY A 66 0.54 1.31 -6.63
N SER A 67 1.70 1.93 -6.84
CA SER A 67 3.00 1.22 -6.87
C SER A 67 3.30 0.50 -5.55
N SER A 68 3.10 1.15 -4.40
CA SER A 68 3.30 0.51 -3.10
C SER A 68 2.40 -0.71 -2.95
N ASN A 69 1.13 -0.61 -3.38
CA ASN A 69 0.21 -1.73 -3.38
C ASN A 69 0.67 -2.92 -4.24
N PHE A 70 1.25 -2.71 -5.43
CA PHE A 70 1.83 -3.80 -6.23
C PHE A 70 2.89 -4.58 -5.45
N ARG A 71 3.76 -3.89 -4.68
CA ARG A 71 4.78 -4.54 -3.84
C ARG A 71 4.14 -5.43 -2.79
N THR A 72 3.09 -4.93 -2.12
CA THR A 72 2.33 -5.70 -1.13
C THR A 72 1.66 -6.92 -1.74
N ILE A 73 1.09 -6.80 -2.94
CA ILE A 73 0.44 -7.91 -3.64
C ILE A 73 1.47 -8.97 -4.01
N ILE A 74 2.66 -8.58 -4.52
CA ILE A 74 3.75 -9.53 -4.80
C ILE A 74 4.15 -10.31 -3.54
N LYS A 75 4.21 -9.66 -2.37
CA LYS A 75 4.41 -10.38 -1.09
C LYS A 75 3.30 -11.40 -0.85
N LYS A 76 2.03 -11.02 -1.02
CA LYS A 76 0.88 -11.92 -0.82
C LYS A 76 0.93 -13.11 -1.78
N LEU A 77 1.32 -12.90 -3.04
CA LEU A 77 1.52 -13.97 -4.03
C LEU A 77 2.55 -14.99 -3.54
N ILE A 78 3.72 -14.52 -3.07
CA ILE A 78 4.78 -15.41 -2.57
C ILE A 78 4.32 -16.18 -1.33
N VAL A 79 3.66 -15.51 -0.39
CA VAL A 79 3.12 -16.12 0.84
C VAL A 79 2.07 -17.18 0.51
N ALA A 80 1.10 -16.87 -0.34
CA ALA A 80 0.04 -17.78 -0.75
C ALA A 80 0.61 -19.00 -1.47
N TYR A 81 1.50 -18.80 -2.45
CA TYR A 81 2.14 -19.89 -3.19
C TYR A 81 2.99 -20.79 -2.29
N ARG A 82 3.69 -20.20 -1.31
CA ARG A 82 4.49 -20.97 -0.34
C ARG A 82 3.62 -21.92 0.49
N GLY A 83 2.46 -21.46 0.94
CA GLY A 83 1.53 -22.29 1.72
C GLY A 83 0.68 -23.25 0.87
N HIS A 84 0.39 -22.88 -0.38
CA HIS A 84 -0.41 -23.68 -1.31
C HIS A 84 0.06 -23.47 -2.76
N PRO A 85 1.03 -24.26 -3.26
CA PRO A 85 1.64 -24.08 -4.58
C PRO A 85 0.74 -24.64 -5.68
N ALA A 86 -0.39 -23.98 -5.92
CA ALA A 86 -1.32 -24.29 -7.00
C ALA A 86 -1.23 -23.25 -8.10
N ARG A 87 -1.60 -23.64 -9.33
CA ARG A 87 -1.76 -22.75 -10.49
C ARG A 87 -0.54 -21.88 -10.81
N PRO A 88 0.67 -22.46 -10.94
CA PRO A 88 1.91 -21.69 -11.14
C PRO A 88 1.87 -20.76 -12.35
N ALA A 89 1.12 -21.10 -13.40
CA ALA A 89 0.94 -20.25 -14.59
C ALA A 89 0.24 -18.93 -14.25
N ASP A 90 -0.82 -18.95 -13.44
CA ASP A 90 -1.54 -17.73 -13.05
C ASP A 90 -0.66 -16.85 -12.16
N TYR A 91 0.06 -17.47 -11.20
CA TYR A 91 1.04 -16.77 -10.39
C TYR A 91 2.14 -16.14 -11.24
N LYS A 92 2.59 -16.81 -12.31
CA LYS A 92 3.59 -16.28 -13.25
C LYS A 92 3.06 -15.05 -13.96
N THR A 93 1.87 -15.15 -14.56
CA THR A 93 1.22 -14.02 -15.25
C THR A 93 1.09 -12.82 -14.33
N VAL A 94 0.49 -13.00 -13.15
CA VAL A 94 0.24 -11.88 -12.23
C VAL A 94 1.55 -11.31 -11.68
N SER A 95 2.48 -12.14 -11.20
CA SER A 95 3.72 -11.64 -10.58
C SER A 95 4.62 -10.91 -11.57
N ASN A 96 4.78 -11.41 -12.80
CA ASN A 96 5.58 -10.74 -13.82
C ASN A 96 4.89 -9.49 -14.35
N PHE A 97 3.56 -9.49 -14.50
CA PHE A 97 2.81 -8.29 -14.85
C PHE A 97 3.02 -7.18 -13.81
N LEU A 98 2.83 -7.47 -12.52
CA LEU A 98 3.00 -6.48 -11.46
C LEU A 98 4.46 -6.01 -11.33
N ALA A 99 5.44 -6.90 -11.50
CA ALA A 99 6.86 -6.54 -11.49
C ALA A 99 7.22 -5.61 -12.67
N ARG A 100 6.68 -5.87 -13.87
CA ARG A 100 6.83 -4.98 -15.03
C ARG A 100 6.20 -3.61 -14.77
N MET A 101 4.97 -3.58 -14.27
CA MET A 101 4.29 -2.32 -13.92
C MET A 101 5.09 -1.49 -12.91
N LEU A 102 5.67 -2.13 -11.88
CA LEU A 102 6.56 -1.47 -10.92
C LEU A 102 7.81 -0.89 -11.57
N GLN A 103 8.42 -1.61 -12.50
CA GLN A 103 9.62 -1.14 -13.21
C GLN A 103 9.30 0.05 -14.13
N GLU A 104 8.11 0.06 -14.73
CA GLU A 104 7.67 1.17 -15.58
C GLU A 104 7.26 2.40 -14.77
N CYS A 105 6.55 2.23 -13.65
CA CYS A 105 6.06 3.35 -12.84
C CYS A 105 7.11 3.90 -11.85
N CYS A 106 8.11 3.11 -11.47
CA CYS A 106 9.15 3.48 -10.50
C CYS A 106 10.54 3.03 -10.98
N PRO A 107 11.03 3.48 -12.14
CA PRO A 107 12.20 2.91 -12.81
C PRO A 107 13.49 2.95 -11.97
N ASN A 108 13.62 3.94 -11.08
CA ASN A 108 14.82 4.12 -10.27
C ASN A 108 14.84 3.26 -8.99
N ASP A 109 13.68 2.92 -8.43
CA ASP A 109 13.55 2.10 -7.22
C ASP A 109 12.23 1.31 -7.20
N PRO A 110 12.06 0.29 -8.08
CA PRO A 110 10.78 -0.39 -8.25
C PRO A 110 10.24 -1.04 -6.98
N PHE A 111 11.13 -1.50 -6.10
CA PHE A 111 10.78 -2.21 -4.87
C PHE A 111 10.95 -1.37 -3.60
N ALA A 112 11.14 -0.05 -3.73
CA ALA A 112 11.31 0.89 -2.62
C ALA A 112 12.34 0.43 -1.58
N PHE A 113 13.57 0.21 -2.05
CA PHE A 113 14.70 -0.02 -1.16
C PHE A 113 14.95 1.20 -0.26
N LYS A 114 14.73 2.41 -0.79
CA LYS A 114 14.89 3.69 -0.07
C LYS A 114 13.91 4.79 -0.48
N SER A 115 13.22 4.67 -1.61
CA SER A 115 12.31 5.70 -2.13
C SER A 115 11.13 5.10 -2.89
N ASN A 116 10.05 5.87 -3.04
CA ASN A 116 8.91 5.56 -3.90
C ASN A 116 8.74 6.64 -5.01
N PRO A 117 9.60 6.65 -6.05
CA PRO A 117 9.63 7.71 -7.05
C PRO A 117 8.65 7.43 -8.19
N VAL A 118 7.37 7.78 -8.00
CA VAL A 118 6.33 7.62 -9.05
C VAL A 118 6.39 8.73 -10.10
N HIS A 119 6.78 9.94 -9.69
CA HIS A 119 6.92 11.10 -10.57
C HIS A 119 8.34 11.21 -11.13
N SER A 120 8.43 11.55 -12.42
CA SER A 120 9.67 11.96 -13.09
C SER A 120 10.20 13.30 -12.56
N PRO A 121 11.48 13.63 -12.77
CA PRO A 121 12.02 14.94 -12.38
C PRO A 121 11.28 16.13 -13.00
N ALA A 122 10.79 15.99 -14.24
CA ALA A 122 10.00 17.03 -14.89
C ALA A 122 8.63 17.22 -14.21
N GLU A 123 7.92 16.13 -13.91
CA GLU A 123 6.64 16.18 -13.18
C GLU A 123 6.82 16.76 -11.77
N VAL A 124 7.91 16.39 -11.07
CA VAL A 124 8.24 16.96 -9.75
C VAL A 124 8.42 18.47 -9.85
N ASN A 125 9.17 18.96 -10.84
CA ASN A 125 9.39 20.38 -11.03
C ASN A 125 8.08 21.13 -11.33
N GLU A 126 7.19 20.56 -12.13
CA GLU A 126 5.88 21.17 -12.42
C GLU A 126 4.95 21.13 -11.20
N LEU A 127 4.96 20.05 -10.41
CA LEU A 127 4.23 19.99 -9.14
C LEU A 127 4.72 21.08 -8.17
N ILE A 128 6.03 21.25 -8.01
CA ILE A 128 6.57 22.27 -7.10
C ILE A 128 6.15 23.69 -7.52
N LYS A 129 6.07 23.97 -8.82
CA LYS A 129 5.64 25.28 -9.32
C LYS A 129 4.14 25.52 -9.22
N SER A 130 3.33 24.46 -9.32
CA SER A 130 1.87 24.54 -9.35
C SER A 130 1.20 24.45 -7.98
N VAL A 131 1.89 23.92 -6.96
CA VAL A 131 1.37 23.84 -5.60
C VAL A 131 1.31 25.22 -4.95
N ASP A 132 0.17 25.53 -4.34
CA ASP A 132 -0.08 26.76 -3.59
C ASP A 132 0.53 26.68 -2.18
N TRP A 133 1.84 26.97 -2.11
CA TRP A 133 2.61 26.79 -0.90
C TRP A 133 2.28 27.80 0.20
N SER A 134 1.99 27.28 1.39
CA SER A 134 1.99 28.07 2.63
C SER A 134 3.31 27.92 3.38
N VAL A 135 3.68 28.93 4.15
CA VAL A 135 4.86 28.87 5.04
C VAL A 135 4.54 27.98 6.23
N ALA A 136 5.42 27.02 6.49
CA ALA A 136 5.32 26.16 7.65
C ALA A 136 5.97 26.82 8.87
N ASP A 137 5.25 26.78 10.00
CA ASP A 137 5.80 27.06 11.32
C ASP A 137 5.67 25.82 12.20
N LYS A 138 6.14 25.89 13.45
CA LYS A 138 6.08 24.74 14.36
C LYS A 138 4.66 24.30 14.69
N GLN A 139 3.68 25.21 14.68
CA GLN A 139 2.29 24.92 14.99
C GLN A 139 1.62 24.22 13.80
N SER A 140 1.73 24.79 12.60
CA SER A 140 1.19 24.18 11.38
C SER A 140 1.85 22.85 11.07
N ALA A 141 3.17 22.71 11.26
CA ALA A 141 3.85 21.42 11.08
C ALA A 141 3.37 20.33 12.05
N ARG A 142 3.02 20.69 13.30
CA ARG A 142 2.40 19.76 14.26
C ARG A 142 0.98 19.39 13.86
N LEU A 143 0.17 20.35 13.41
CA LEU A 143 -1.18 20.10 12.89
C LEU A 143 -1.15 19.16 11.69
N ILE A 144 -0.20 19.34 10.77
CA ILE A 144 0.01 18.42 9.64
C ILE A 144 0.41 17.03 10.13
N GLY A 145 1.28 16.93 11.15
CA GLY A 145 1.60 15.65 11.79
C GLY A 145 0.35 14.95 12.33
N GLN A 146 -0.53 15.68 13.04
CA GLN A 146 -1.79 15.15 13.55
C GLN A 146 -2.73 14.71 12.43
N LEU A 147 -2.89 15.53 11.38
CA LEU A 147 -3.69 15.20 10.21
C LEU A 147 -3.21 13.93 9.51
N ILE A 148 -1.90 13.77 9.32
CA ILE A 148 -1.30 12.55 8.75
C ILE A 148 -1.63 11.34 9.64
N THR A 149 -1.50 11.47 10.95
CA THR A 149 -1.83 10.38 11.89
C THR A 149 -3.30 10.01 11.84
N SER A 150 -4.22 10.99 11.89
CA SER A 150 -5.67 10.73 11.84
C SER A 150 -6.10 10.13 10.51
N ALA A 151 -5.57 10.62 9.38
CA ALA A 151 -5.81 10.03 8.06
C ALA A 151 -5.24 8.61 7.95
N GLY A 152 -4.04 8.36 8.48
CA GLY A 152 -3.46 7.02 8.55
C GLY A 152 -4.32 6.07 9.38
N SER A 153 -4.75 6.49 10.58
CA SER A 153 -5.68 5.71 11.42
C SER A 153 -7.00 5.42 10.72
N MET A 154 -7.52 6.40 9.96
CA MET A 154 -8.72 6.20 9.14
C MET A 154 -8.50 5.12 8.08
N VAL A 155 -7.38 5.16 7.36
CA VAL A 155 -7.02 4.14 6.35
C VAL A 155 -6.88 2.75 6.98
N HIS A 156 -6.22 2.61 8.12
CA HIS A 156 -6.14 1.32 8.84
C HIS A 156 -7.50 0.85 9.41
N GLY A 157 -8.47 1.75 9.60
CA GLY A 157 -9.84 1.38 9.93
C GLY A 157 -10.63 0.91 8.70
N LEU A 158 -10.45 1.57 7.55
CA LEU A 158 -11.12 1.24 6.29
C LEU A 158 -10.57 -0.04 5.65
N TYR A 159 -9.27 -0.28 5.82
CA TYR A 159 -8.50 -1.35 5.18
C TYR A 159 -7.62 -2.04 6.21
N ASN A 160 -7.51 -3.37 6.13
CA ASN A 160 -6.63 -4.13 7.01
C ASN A 160 -5.14 -3.81 6.79
N ASP A 161 -4.27 -4.19 7.75
CA ASP A 161 -2.85 -3.82 7.78
C ASP A 161 -2.03 -4.22 6.54
N VAL A 162 -2.49 -5.19 5.74
CA VAL A 162 -1.79 -5.60 4.52
C VAL A 162 -2.41 -5.00 3.25
N VAL A 163 -3.45 -4.17 3.37
CA VAL A 163 -4.12 -3.44 2.28
C VAL A 163 -3.98 -1.91 2.42
N THR A 164 -3.40 -1.40 3.50
CA THR A 164 -3.26 0.04 3.77
C THR A 164 -2.66 0.84 2.61
N ASP A 165 -1.66 0.27 1.94
CA ASP A 165 -0.94 0.91 0.83
C ASP A 165 -1.80 1.11 -0.42
N PHE A 166 -2.99 0.51 -0.44
CA PHE A 166 -4.01 0.79 -1.44
C PHE A 166 -4.56 2.20 -1.29
N ALA A 167 -4.70 2.70 -0.07
CA ALA A 167 -5.36 3.95 0.25
C ALA A 167 -4.45 4.98 0.92
N TRP A 168 -3.25 4.61 1.36
CA TRP A 168 -2.23 5.52 1.88
C TRP A 168 -0.88 5.24 1.24
N ASP A 169 -0.38 6.20 0.47
CA ASP A 169 0.96 6.14 -0.11
C ASP A 169 1.75 7.41 0.19
N ALA A 170 3.08 7.31 0.17
CA ALA A 170 3.95 8.47 0.15
C ALA A 170 4.88 8.38 -1.06
N TYR A 171 5.04 9.50 -1.75
CA TYR A 171 5.87 9.63 -2.95
C TYR A 171 7.10 10.48 -2.65
N GLY A 172 8.25 10.05 -3.20
CA GLY A 172 9.56 10.66 -2.98
C GLY A 172 10.50 9.73 -2.20
N PRO A 173 11.41 10.25 -1.36
CA PRO A 173 11.81 11.66 -1.31
C PRO A 173 12.29 12.15 -2.67
N TYR A 174 11.82 13.32 -3.07
CA TYR A 174 12.35 14.02 -4.24
C TYR A 174 13.34 15.08 -3.79
N GLN A 175 14.47 15.17 -4.47
CA GLN A 175 15.39 16.29 -4.31
C GLN A 175 14.89 17.44 -5.17
N ALA A 176 14.70 18.61 -4.57
CA ALA A 176 13.97 19.72 -5.17
C ALA A 176 14.61 21.05 -4.78
N ASP A 177 14.80 21.94 -5.75
CA ASP A 177 15.22 23.31 -5.48
C ASP A 177 14.00 24.23 -5.50
N TYR A 178 13.81 24.99 -4.41
CA TYR A 178 12.72 25.95 -4.26
C TYR A 178 13.28 27.25 -3.69
N SER A 179 13.05 28.37 -4.38
CA SER A 179 13.59 29.68 -4.00
C SER A 179 15.12 29.69 -3.80
N ASN A 180 15.87 28.98 -4.66
CA ASN A 180 17.33 28.80 -4.59
C ASN A 180 17.86 28.04 -3.37
N GLU A 181 16.99 27.32 -2.66
CA GLU A 181 17.36 26.47 -1.53
C GLU A 181 17.02 25.01 -1.81
N HIS A 182 17.91 24.13 -1.39
CA HIS A 182 17.76 22.69 -1.55
C HIS A 182 16.80 22.11 -0.51
N HIS A 183 15.81 21.36 -1.00
CA HIS A 183 14.75 20.77 -0.20
C HIS A 183 14.56 19.29 -0.52
N VAL A 184 14.04 18.56 0.47
CA VAL A 184 13.39 17.27 0.28
C VAL A 184 11.89 17.51 0.12
N TYR A 185 11.35 17.12 -1.02
CA TYR A 185 9.92 17.17 -1.31
C TYR A 185 9.27 15.82 -1.10
N LEU A 186 8.18 15.81 -0.32
CA LEU A 186 7.36 14.64 -0.07
C LEU A 186 5.88 14.95 -0.34
N ILE A 187 5.23 13.97 -0.94
CA ILE A 187 3.78 13.95 -1.16
C ILE A 187 3.23 12.78 -0.38
N ARG A 188 2.30 13.02 0.54
CA ARG A 188 1.51 11.97 1.19
C ARG A 188 0.11 12.00 0.61
N HIS A 189 -0.35 10.85 0.16
CA HIS A 189 -1.59 10.73 -0.58
C HIS A 189 -2.47 9.66 0.07
N PHE A 190 -3.61 10.11 0.58
CA PHE A 190 -4.65 9.26 1.13
C PHE A 190 -5.83 9.23 0.16
N LYS A 191 -5.91 8.18 -0.65
CA LYS A 191 -6.94 8.04 -1.68
C LYS A 191 -8.03 7.07 -1.22
N ASN A 192 -9.23 7.21 -1.79
CA ASN A 192 -10.35 6.29 -1.57
C ASN A 192 -10.74 6.16 -0.09
N LEU A 193 -10.92 7.30 0.59
CA LEU A 193 -11.39 7.37 1.97
C LEU A 193 -12.90 7.09 2.11
N GLN A 194 -13.63 6.99 0.99
CA GLN A 194 -15.06 6.63 0.95
C GLN A 194 -15.31 5.33 0.17
N PRO A 195 -14.80 4.16 0.61
CA PRO A 195 -15.09 2.89 -0.04
C PRO A 195 -16.50 2.39 0.34
N GLU A 196 -17.53 3.02 -0.19
CA GLU A 196 -18.96 2.73 0.06
C GLU A 196 -19.34 1.26 -0.16
N SER A 197 -18.62 0.57 -1.05
CA SER A 197 -18.86 -0.86 -1.30
C SER A 197 -18.37 -1.78 -0.17
N LEU A 198 -17.52 -1.28 0.73
CA LEU A 198 -16.98 -2.01 1.88
C LEU A 198 -17.66 -1.62 3.20
N TRP A 199 -18.03 -0.35 3.36
CA TRP A 199 -18.51 0.19 4.63
C TRP A 199 -19.73 1.08 4.47
N GLU A 200 -20.59 1.08 5.49
CA GLU A 200 -21.73 2.00 5.59
C GLU A 200 -21.26 3.45 5.80
N ASP A 201 -22.03 4.42 5.28
CA ASP A 201 -21.75 5.86 5.32
C ASP A 201 -21.41 6.41 6.71
N LYS A 202 -22.01 5.83 7.77
CA LYS A 202 -21.74 6.26 9.15
C LYS A 202 -20.28 6.07 9.59
N TYR A 203 -19.52 5.25 8.87
CA TYR A 203 -18.10 5.02 9.11
C TYR A 203 -17.19 5.85 8.20
N LEU A 204 -17.74 6.45 7.13
CA LEU A 204 -16.96 7.15 6.13
C LEU A 204 -16.79 8.63 6.52
N PRO A 205 -15.65 9.26 6.18
CA PRO A 205 -15.45 10.68 6.39
C PRO A 205 -16.10 11.48 5.24
N SER A 206 -16.17 12.80 5.40
CA SER A 206 -16.74 13.72 4.41
C SER A 206 -15.91 13.86 3.13
N ILE A 207 -14.65 13.44 3.15
CA ILE A 207 -13.71 13.54 2.04
C ILE A 207 -13.37 12.15 1.48
N ASN A 208 -13.14 12.05 0.18
CA ASN A 208 -12.68 10.82 -0.47
C ASN A 208 -11.16 10.80 -0.66
N GLU A 209 -10.52 11.96 -0.76
CA GLU A 209 -9.10 12.06 -1.08
C GLU A 209 -8.45 13.20 -0.27
N LEU A 210 -7.25 12.94 0.26
CA LEU A 210 -6.42 13.91 0.96
C LEU A 210 -4.99 13.83 0.44
N THR A 211 -4.45 14.95 -0.05
CA THR A 211 -3.06 15.04 -0.52
C THR A 211 -2.33 16.12 0.25
N ILE A 212 -1.17 15.77 0.80
CA ILE A 212 -0.33 16.65 1.62
C ILE A 212 1.02 16.80 0.95
N HIS A 213 1.33 18.00 0.51
CA HIS A 213 2.60 18.39 -0.08
C HIS A 213 3.46 19.06 0.98
N THR A 214 4.74 18.66 1.08
CA THR A 214 5.67 19.20 2.09
C THR A 214 7.07 19.36 1.54
N LEU A 215 7.68 20.53 1.78
CA LEU A 215 9.11 20.78 1.54
C LEU A 215 9.84 20.86 2.88
N TYR A 216 10.92 20.09 3.00
CA TYR A 216 11.77 20.06 4.18
C TYR A 216 13.20 20.46 3.84
N GLN A 217 13.89 21.09 4.78
CA GLN A 217 15.29 21.50 4.64
C GLN A 217 16.13 20.90 5.77
N GLY A 218 17.35 20.45 5.46
CA GLY A 218 18.29 19.93 6.47
C GLY A 218 17.89 18.59 7.09
N ILE A 219 17.08 17.79 6.37
CA ILE A 219 16.63 16.45 6.79
C ILE A 219 16.88 15.45 5.67
N VAL A 220 17.17 14.20 6.04
CA VAL A 220 17.17 13.07 5.11
C VAL A 220 15.92 12.26 5.34
N TRP A 221 15.27 11.84 4.25
CA TRP A 221 14.09 10.99 4.31
C TRP A 221 14.30 9.71 3.52
N GLU A 222 13.65 8.65 3.94
CA GLU A 222 13.56 7.37 3.24
C GLU A 222 12.10 6.89 3.24
N ILE A 223 11.69 6.24 2.16
CA ILE A 223 10.40 5.56 2.07
C ILE A 223 10.69 4.09 1.85
N ASN A 224 10.17 3.24 2.74
CA ASN A 224 10.41 1.81 2.64
C ASN A 224 9.38 1.12 1.73
N PHE A 225 9.48 -0.20 1.67
CA PHE A 225 8.64 -1.09 0.87
C PHE A 225 7.13 -0.78 0.87
N TRP A 226 6.56 -0.35 2.00
CA TRP A 226 5.12 -0.13 2.16
C TRP A 226 4.62 1.27 1.79
N GLY A 227 5.47 2.16 1.25
CA GLY A 227 5.01 3.48 0.77
C GLY A 227 4.58 4.47 1.86
N CYS A 228 3.61 4.10 2.70
CA CYS A 228 3.15 4.82 3.89
C CYS A 228 4.21 4.90 5.01
N HIS A 229 5.14 3.94 5.06
CA HIS A 229 6.21 3.93 6.06
C HIS A 229 7.39 4.79 5.63
N THR A 230 7.47 5.97 6.25
CA THR A 230 8.54 6.93 5.97
C THR A 230 9.46 7.07 7.18
N ILE A 231 10.77 7.11 6.96
CA ILE A 231 11.80 7.24 7.99
C ILE A 231 12.54 8.55 7.77
N SER A 232 12.75 9.33 8.83
CA SER A 232 13.50 10.58 8.76
C SER A 232 14.74 10.54 9.65
N HIS A 233 15.85 11.09 9.17
CA HIS A 233 17.11 11.20 9.90
C HIS A 233 17.58 12.66 9.97
N GLY A 234 18.26 13.00 11.06
CA GLY A 234 18.80 14.35 11.29
C GLY A 234 17.85 15.25 12.08
N GLN A 235 17.48 16.41 11.52
CA GLN A 235 16.56 17.34 12.17
C GLN A 235 15.16 16.76 12.35
N SER A 236 14.40 17.26 13.33
CA SER A 236 13.01 16.82 13.49
C SER A 236 12.14 17.31 12.32
N PRO A 237 11.20 16.49 11.81
CA PRO A 237 10.28 16.90 10.74
C PRO A 237 9.56 18.23 10.99
N VAL A 238 9.20 18.50 12.26
CA VAL A 238 8.54 19.75 12.68
C VAL A 238 9.43 20.98 12.45
N THR A 239 10.74 20.85 12.64
CA THR A 239 11.69 21.98 12.46
C THR A 239 12.14 22.11 11.01
N ALA A 240 12.28 20.97 10.34
CA ALA A 240 12.76 20.89 8.96
C ALA A 240 11.72 21.37 7.95
N MET A 241 10.42 21.25 8.23
CA MET A 241 9.35 21.65 7.31
C MET A 241 9.36 23.16 7.08
N LYS A 242 9.46 23.60 5.81
CA LYS A 242 9.50 25.01 5.41
C LYS A 242 8.27 25.45 4.65
N LYS A 243 7.71 24.54 3.84
CA LYS A 243 6.51 24.78 3.05
C LYS A 243 5.57 23.59 3.15
N LEU A 244 4.29 23.88 3.10
CA LEU A 244 3.26 22.84 3.07
C LEU A 244 2.04 23.31 2.27
N ALA A 245 1.30 22.36 1.72
CA ALA A 245 -0.02 22.56 1.15
C ALA A 245 -0.85 21.29 1.36
N VAL A 246 -2.14 21.45 1.61
CA VAL A 246 -3.06 20.33 1.87
C VAL A 246 -4.27 20.48 0.96
N TYR A 247 -4.60 19.42 0.24
CA TYR A 247 -5.75 19.36 -0.65
C TYR A 247 -6.70 18.26 -0.21
N ALA A 248 -7.99 18.56 -0.12
CA ALA A 248 -9.03 17.56 0.08
C ALA A 248 -9.99 17.57 -1.12
N ASN A 249 -10.19 16.41 -1.75
CA ASN A 249 -10.95 16.28 -3.00
C ASN A 249 -10.51 17.34 -4.05
N ASN A 250 -9.19 17.53 -4.22
CA ASN A 250 -8.57 18.53 -5.11
C ASN A 250 -8.80 20.01 -4.74
N ASN A 251 -9.42 20.32 -3.60
CA ASN A 251 -9.57 21.69 -3.11
C ASN A 251 -8.52 22.00 -2.04
N LEU A 252 -7.83 23.14 -2.16
CA LEU A 252 -6.89 23.62 -1.17
C LEU A 252 -7.61 23.85 0.17
N LEU A 253 -7.10 23.25 1.25
CA LEU A 253 -7.61 23.46 2.59
C LEU A 253 -6.97 24.67 3.26
N ASP A 254 -7.80 25.44 3.96
CA ASP A 254 -7.32 26.49 4.84
C ASP A 254 -6.60 25.89 6.07
N LEU A 255 -5.30 26.11 6.14
CA LEU A 255 -4.41 25.56 7.16
C LEU A 255 -4.65 26.16 8.55
N TYR A 256 -5.47 27.21 8.66
CA TYR A 256 -5.88 27.74 9.95
C TYR A 256 -7.01 26.94 10.61
N ASN A 257 -7.65 25.98 9.92
CA ASN A 257 -8.66 25.11 10.52
C ASN A 257 -8.68 23.64 10.05
N PRO A 258 -7.54 22.90 10.05
CA PRO A 258 -7.54 21.46 9.82
C PRO A 258 -8.15 20.66 10.98
N LEU A 259 -8.43 21.30 12.12
CA LEU A 259 -8.91 20.65 13.34
C LEU A 259 -10.23 19.91 13.11
N SER A 260 -11.17 20.51 12.38
CA SER A 260 -12.45 19.87 12.06
C SER A 260 -12.28 18.54 11.32
N LEU A 261 -11.35 18.50 10.34
CA LEU A 261 -11.05 17.28 9.59
C LEU A 261 -10.27 16.26 10.42
N ILE A 262 -9.32 16.72 11.26
CA ILE A 262 -8.59 15.86 12.20
C ILE A 262 -9.57 15.16 13.15
N ASP A 263 -10.49 15.91 13.75
CA ASP A 263 -11.49 15.39 14.68
C ASP A 263 -12.44 14.42 13.98
N GLU A 264 -12.91 14.76 12.78
CA GLU A 264 -13.77 13.87 11.99
C GLU A 264 -13.06 12.55 11.67
N LEU A 265 -11.87 12.60 11.08
CA LEU A 265 -11.12 11.39 10.71
C LEU A 265 -10.84 10.51 11.93
N SER A 266 -10.50 11.12 13.07
CA SER A 266 -10.20 10.41 14.32
C SER A 266 -11.47 9.75 14.90
N ASP A 267 -12.61 10.44 14.90
CA ASP A 267 -13.89 9.89 15.35
C ASP A 267 -14.35 8.71 14.47
N ARG A 268 -14.28 8.86 13.15
CA ARG A 268 -14.64 7.79 12.19
C ARG A 268 -13.73 6.58 12.32
N ALA A 269 -12.42 6.79 12.41
CA ALA A 269 -11.45 5.72 12.64
C ALA A 269 -11.76 4.96 13.93
N SER A 270 -12.02 5.67 15.03
CA SER A 270 -12.39 5.07 16.32
C SER A 270 -13.63 4.18 16.21
N LYS A 271 -14.68 4.65 15.53
CA LYS A 271 -15.92 3.87 15.29
C LYS A 271 -15.66 2.62 14.46
N LEU A 272 -14.83 2.70 13.43
CA LEU A 272 -14.42 1.54 12.62
C LEU A 272 -13.67 0.52 13.46
N TYR A 273 -12.67 0.94 14.23
CA TYR A 273 -11.92 0.04 15.10
C TYR A 273 -12.81 -0.65 16.14
N GLN A 274 -13.78 0.07 16.72
CA GLN A 274 -14.75 -0.52 17.63
C GLN A 274 -15.59 -1.60 16.93
N ARG A 275 -16.07 -1.34 15.71
CA ARG A 275 -16.82 -2.33 14.92
C ARG A 275 -15.99 -3.56 14.58
N ILE A 276 -14.73 -3.37 14.16
CA ILE A 276 -13.81 -4.47 13.81
C ILE A 276 -13.53 -5.35 15.03
N ARG A 277 -13.31 -4.75 16.22
CA ARG A 277 -13.09 -5.51 17.47
C ARG A 277 -14.30 -6.30 17.94
N GLN A 278 -15.50 -5.95 17.46
CA GLN A 278 -16.73 -6.68 17.75
C GLN A 278 -17.02 -7.80 16.75
N MET A 279 -16.28 -7.88 15.64
CA MET A 279 -16.45 -8.95 14.66
C MET A 279 -15.96 -10.28 15.21
N ASP A 280 -16.70 -11.36 14.94
CA ASP A 280 -16.18 -12.69 15.14
C ASP A 280 -15.15 -13.08 14.05
N LEU A 281 -14.51 -14.24 14.22
CA LEU A 281 -13.47 -14.68 13.30
C LEU A 281 -13.98 -14.91 11.87
N GLU A 282 -15.23 -15.35 11.69
CA GLU A 282 -15.79 -15.59 10.35
C GLU A 282 -16.11 -14.27 9.64
N GLU A 283 -16.69 -13.31 10.37
CA GLU A 283 -16.87 -11.94 9.91
C GLU A 283 -15.52 -11.30 9.51
N LEU A 284 -14.48 -11.44 10.35
CA LEU A 284 -13.15 -10.89 10.07
C LEU A 284 -12.51 -11.48 8.81
N LYS A 285 -12.58 -12.80 8.61
CA LYS A 285 -12.06 -13.44 7.39
C LYS A 285 -12.76 -12.92 6.15
N LEU A 286 -14.09 -12.81 6.19
CA LEU A 286 -14.86 -12.32 5.06
C LEU A 286 -14.56 -10.84 4.77
N MET A 287 -14.49 -10.01 5.81
CA MET A 287 -14.09 -8.61 5.68
C MET A 287 -12.72 -8.47 5.02
N VAL A 288 -11.71 -9.19 5.51
CA VAL A 288 -10.36 -9.14 4.93
C VAL A 288 -10.34 -9.64 3.50
N MET A 289 -11.02 -10.74 3.19
CA MET A 289 -11.12 -11.24 1.81
C MET A 289 -11.77 -10.19 0.88
N ARG A 290 -12.84 -9.51 1.31
CA ARG A 290 -13.49 -8.45 0.53
C ARG A 290 -12.57 -7.25 0.31
N GLN A 291 -11.88 -6.79 1.36
CA GLN A 291 -10.89 -5.71 1.26
C GLN A 291 -9.74 -6.07 0.31
N GLU A 292 -9.27 -7.33 0.35
CA GLU A 292 -8.24 -7.81 -0.57
C GLU A 292 -8.71 -7.78 -2.02
N CYS A 293 -9.92 -8.25 -2.29
CA CYS A 293 -10.48 -8.23 -3.63
C CYS A 293 -10.74 -6.81 -4.15
N TYR A 294 -11.15 -5.90 -3.27
CA TYR A 294 -11.46 -4.51 -3.61
C TYR A 294 -10.27 -3.74 -4.21
N GLN A 295 -9.02 -4.12 -3.90
CA GLN A 295 -7.81 -3.49 -4.49
C GLN A 295 -7.79 -3.54 -6.03
N PHE A 296 -8.48 -4.52 -6.63
CA PHE A 296 -8.60 -4.68 -8.08
C PHE A 296 -10.01 -4.44 -8.60
N LYS A 297 -10.87 -3.74 -7.85
CA LYS A 297 -12.25 -3.44 -8.28
C LYS A 297 -12.30 -2.86 -9.70
N GLU A 298 -11.55 -1.79 -9.96
CA GLU A 298 -11.50 -1.13 -11.27
C GLU A 298 -11.03 -2.06 -12.39
N LEU A 299 -10.01 -2.89 -12.12
CA LEU A 299 -9.52 -3.89 -13.09
C LEU A 299 -10.59 -4.92 -13.45
N MET A 300 -11.29 -5.44 -12.43
CA MET A 300 -12.33 -6.46 -12.61
C MET A 300 -13.54 -5.89 -13.34
N GLU A 301 -14.00 -4.70 -12.95
CA GLU A 301 -15.11 -4.01 -13.61
C GLU A 301 -14.79 -3.71 -15.08
N LYS A 302 -13.55 -3.27 -15.37
CA LYS A 302 -13.11 -3.05 -16.74
C LYS A 302 -13.10 -4.34 -17.57
N ALA A 303 -12.75 -5.47 -16.95
CA ALA A 303 -12.77 -6.79 -17.57
C ALA A 303 -14.18 -7.43 -17.67
N GLY A 304 -15.22 -6.77 -17.13
CA GLY A 304 -16.56 -7.34 -17.05
C GLY A 304 -16.66 -8.52 -16.07
N LEU A 305 -15.77 -8.58 -15.08
CA LEU A 305 -15.76 -9.58 -14.02
C LEU A 305 -16.29 -8.97 -12.73
N ASP A 306 -16.95 -9.79 -11.89
CA ASP A 306 -17.27 -9.37 -10.53
C ASP A 306 -15.95 -9.24 -9.73
N TRP A 307 -15.85 -8.21 -8.89
CA TRP A 307 -14.72 -8.06 -7.98
C TRP A 307 -14.96 -8.74 -6.65
N GLN A 308 -16.21 -9.04 -6.27
CA GLN A 308 -16.50 -9.68 -4.99
C GLN A 308 -15.92 -11.12 -4.94
N PRO A 309 -15.61 -11.62 -3.72
CA PRO A 309 -15.32 -13.03 -3.53
C PRO A 309 -16.46 -13.91 -4.04
N ASN A 310 -16.15 -14.98 -4.77
CA ASN A 310 -17.15 -15.95 -5.20
C ASN A 310 -17.41 -17.02 -4.11
N ASP A 311 -18.42 -17.85 -4.34
CA ASP A 311 -18.80 -18.93 -3.44
C ASP A 311 -17.64 -19.90 -3.16
N GLU A 312 -16.84 -20.25 -4.18
CA GLU A 312 -15.68 -21.14 -3.99
C GLU A 312 -14.65 -20.56 -3.01
N MET A 313 -14.33 -19.27 -3.13
CA MET A 313 -13.42 -18.57 -2.21
C MET A 313 -13.98 -18.54 -0.79
N ILE A 314 -15.28 -18.28 -0.63
CA ILE A 314 -15.96 -18.23 0.67
C ILE A 314 -15.96 -19.64 1.31
N ASP A 315 -16.31 -20.68 0.55
CA ASP A 315 -16.32 -22.07 1.02
C ASP A 315 -14.93 -22.58 1.42
N ARG A 316 -13.87 -21.99 0.88
CA ARG A 316 -12.49 -22.30 1.28
C ARG A 316 -12.13 -21.80 2.68
N ILE A 317 -12.81 -20.79 3.21
CA ILE A 317 -12.50 -20.19 4.53
C ILE A 317 -13.56 -20.44 5.60
N LYS A 318 -14.81 -20.67 5.17
CA LYS A 318 -15.98 -20.78 6.04
C LYS A 318 -15.83 -21.94 7.01
N ASN A 319 -15.98 -21.64 8.31
CA ASN A 319 -15.88 -22.61 9.42
C ASN A 319 -14.55 -23.39 9.47
N LYS A 320 -13.51 -22.93 8.77
CA LYS A 320 -12.19 -23.58 8.74
C LYS A 320 -11.21 -22.78 9.60
N PRO A 321 -10.42 -23.41 10.48
CA PRO A 321 -9.38 -22.67 11.20
C PRO A 321 -8.36 -22.09 10.21
N LEU A 322 -7.66 -21.03 10.64
CA LEU A 322 -6.46 -20.59 9.92
C LEU A 322 -5.42 -21.73 9.90
N LEU A 323 -4.59 -21.75 8.86
CA LEU A 323 -3.50 -22.72 8.78
C LEU A 323 -2.50 -22.50 9.92
N LYS A 324 -1.60 -23.45 10.14
CA LYS A 324 -0.56 -23.35 11.19
C LYS A 324 0.74 -23.92 10.69
N GLY A 325 1.86 -23.44 11.25
CA GLY A 325 3.19 -24.02 11.03
C GLY A 325 3.78 -23.79 9.64
N ILE A 326 3.22 -22.86 8.85
CA ILE A 326 3.78 -22.50 7.53
C ILE A 326 4.85 -21.41 7.72
N PHE A 327 4.54 -20.41 8.56
CA PHE A 327 5.41 -19.28 8.84
C PHE A 327 5.66 -19.12 10.35
N PRO A 328 6.85 -18.69 10.77
CA PRO A 328 7.14 -18.48 12.18
C PRO A 328 6.55 -17.14 12.65
N LEU A 329 5.55 -17.18 13.54
CA LEU A 329 4.84 -15.97 13.99
C LEU A 329 5.67 -15.10 14.95
N ASP A 330 6.50 -15.73 15.78
CA ASP A 330 7.22 -15.06 16.89
C ASP A 330 8.74 -14.93 16.63
N LYS A 331 9.16 -15.08 15.38
CA LYS A 331 10.59 -15.03 15.01
C LYS A 331 10.90 -13.75 14.23
N PHE A 332 11.93 -13.03 14.68
CA PHE A 332 12.53 -11.96 13.90
C PHE A 332 13.26 -12.51 12.67
N ILE A 333 13.10 -11.83 11.54
CA ILE A 333 13.78 -12.18 10.30
C ILE A 333 14.99 -11.25 10.14
N GLU A 334 16.16 -11.76 10.53
CA GLU A 334 17.37 -10.94 10.66
C GLU A 334 18.23 -10.90 9.39
N SER A 335 18.16 -11.94 8.56
CA SER A 335 19.00 -12.08 7.38
C SER A 335 18.20 -12.33 6.10
N ARG A 336 18.80 -11.97 4.96
CA ARG A 336 18.24 -12.27 3.63
C ARG A 336 18.14 -13.77 3.39
N LYS A 337 19.08 -14.55 3.93
CA LYS A 337 19.06 -16.01 3.82
C LYS A 337 17.82 -16.57 4.51
N ASP A 338 17.58 -16.14 5.75
CA ASP A 338 16.41 -16.57 6.53
C ASP A 338 15.11 -16.16 5.86
N PHE A 339 15.03 -14.90 5.39
CA PHE A 339 13.88 -14.41 4.62
C PHE A 339 13.61 -15.31 3.40
N ASN A 340 14.64 -15.56 2.59
CA ASN A 340 14.51 -16.36 1.39
C ASN A 340 14.06 -17.81 1.68
N GLU A 341 14.54 -18.40 2.77
CA GLU A 341 14.21 -19.75 3.20
C GLU A 341 12.78 -19.85 3.74
N ILE A 342 12.41 -18.95 4.67
CA ILE A 342 11.08 -18.89 5.29
C ILE A 342 10.00 -18.72 4.22
N PHE A 343 10.19 -17.74 3.33
CA PHE A 343 9.21 -17.42 2.28
C PHE A 343 9.35 -18.27 1.01
N GLY A 344 10.34 -19.17 0.94
CA GLY A 344 10.53 -20.06 -0.20
C GLY A 344 10.84 -19.32 -1.51
N ILE A 345 11.60 -18.22 -1.44
CA ILE A 345 11.91 -17.33 -2.59
C ILE A 345 12.53 -18.10 -3.75
N LYS A 346 13.48 -19.01 -3.48
CA LYS A 346 14.12 -19.83 -4.51
C LYS A 346 13.12 -20.72 -5.24
N LYS A 347 12.22 -21.38 -4.50
CA LYS A 347 11.18 -22.23 -5.08
C LYS A 347 10.22 -21.42 -5.96
N PHE A 348 9.83 -20.23 -5.49
CA PHE A 348 8.99 -19.32 -6.28
C PHE A 348 9.72 -18.88 -7.57
N GLU A 349 11.00 -18.53 -7.49
CA GLU A 349 11.79 -18.17 -8.68
C GLU A 349 11.87 -19.31 -9.71
N GLU A 350 12.10 -20.55 -9.25
CA GLU A 350 12.24 -21.72 -10.13
C GLU A 350 10.91 -22.17 -10.76
N GLU A 351 9.81 -22.11 -10.01
CA GLU A 351 8.53 -22.65 -10.46
C GLU A 351 7.63 -21.61 -11.13
N VAL A 352 7.77 -20.33 -10.77
CA VAL A 352 6.88 -19.25 -11.20
C VAL A 352 7.58 -18.26 -12.14
N ILE A 353 8.84 -17.90 -11.89
CA ILE A 353 9.51 -16.85 -12.68
C ILE A 353 10.29 -17.41 -13.87
N SER A 354 11.02 -18.52 -13.66
CA SER A 354 12.03 -19.02 -14.62
C SER A 354 11.49 -19.98 -15.69
N ARG A 355 10.26 -20.46 -15.52
CA ARG A 355 9.48 -21.20 -16.53
C ARG A 355 8.63 -20.21 -17.28
#